data_AF-A0A3N5IE38-F1
#
_entry.id   AF-A0A3N5IE38-F1
#
_cell.length_a   1.000
_cell.length_b   1.000
_cell.length_c   1.000
_cell.angle_alpha   90.00
_cell.angle_beta   90.00
_cell.angle_gamma   90.00
#
_symmetry.space_group_name_H-M   'P 1'
#
loop_
_entity.id
_entity.type
_entity.pdbx_description
1 polymer ?
#
loop_
_entity_poly.entity_id
_entity_poly.type
_entity_poly.pdbx_seq_one_letter_code
_entity_poly.pdbx_strand_id
1 'polypeptide(L)'
;MKVLAVETATSWQSVAILDDSRVLACHDQDAAGSHAKLLLPTIDRLFRETGLTLKQLDGLAVSIGPGSFTGLRVGLATLLGFRTISRLPLAVVPTLEGMAWNLRGTATLLCPILHSRRGELYWALFRWTGDDRLERVHSEQVGTPITLGSSLRESVLAFGEGWMVEESAIRASVSPSVTVTEAPDSSMKPSAVSIGLAGLGRLRGGEHAGIGISPLYVQRTAA
;
A
#
# COMPACT_ATOMS: atom_id res chain seq x y z
N MET A 1 20.75 1.23 1.70
CA MET A 1 20.03 2.26 0.92
C MET A 1 18.95 2.84 1.80
N LYS A 2 19.05 4.13 2.13
CA LYS A 2 18.15 4.82 3.06
C LYS A 2 16.95 5.41 2.34
N VAL A 3 15.75 5.03 2.74
CA VAL A 3 14.51 5.44 2.04
C VAL A 3 13.51 6.00 3.04
N LEU A 4 12.95 7.18 2.72
CA LEU A 4 11.74 7.69 3.36
C LEU A 4 10.51 7.15 2.62
N ALA A 5 9.66 6.42 3.34
CA ALA A 5 8.44 5.85 2.82
C ALA A 5 7.19 6.49 3.44
N VAL A 6 6.17 6.74 2.61
CA VAL A 6 4.90 7.37 3.02
C VAL A 6 3.72 6.57 2.48
N GLU A 7 2.77 6.27 3.39
CA GLU A 7 1.51 5.60 3.10
C GLU A 7 0.36 6.43 3.69
N THR A 8 -0.54 6.89 2.82
CA THR A 8 -1.66 7.79 3.16
C THR A 8 -2.94 7.44 2.38
N ALA A 9 -3.06 6.21 1.87
CA ALA A 9 -4.16 5.78 1.03
C ALA A 9 -5.44 5.45 1.80
N THR A 10 -5.41 5.35 3.12
CA THR A 10 -6.60 5.07 3.96
C THR A 10 -6.72 6.12 5.06
N SER A 11 -7.66 5.96 6.00
CA SER A 11 -7.68 6.77 7.23
C SER A 11 -6.42 6.59 8.08
N TRP A 12 -5.71 5.47 7.91
CA TRP A 12 -4.42 5.21 8.53
C TRP A 12 -3.30 5.92 7.77
N GLN A 13 -2.48 6.69 8.48
CA GLN A 13 -1.24 7.26 7.98
C GLN A 13 -0.05 6.54 8.59
N SER A 14 0.86 6.11 7.73
CA SER A 14 2.12 5.48 8.13
C SER A 14 3.29 6.21 7.46
N VAL A 15 4.38 6.40 8.20
CA VAL A 15 5.64 6.96 7.70
C VAL A 15 6.78 6.13 8.26
N ALA A 16 7.76 5.79 7.43
CA ALA A 16 8.93 5.04 7.86
C ALA A 16 10.21 5.56 7.21
N ILE A 17 11.33 5.45 7.93
CA ILE A 17 12.67 5.55 7.35
C ILE A 17 13.32 4.16 7.47
N LEU A 18 13.76 3.61 6.34
CA LEU A 18 14.46 2.34 6.27
C LEU A 18 15.92 2.56 5.88
N ASP A 19 16.79 1.64 6.27
CA ASP A 19 18.11 1.42 5.67
C ASP A 19 18.18 -0.03 5.17
N ASP A 20 18.02 -0.19 3.86
CA ASP A 20 17.71 -1.47 3.24
C ASP A 20 16.49 -2.13 3.91
N SER A 21 16.58 -3.38 4.36
CA SER A 21 15.47 -4.04 5.04
C SER A 21 15.30 -3.65 6.51
N ARG A 22 16.19 -2.82 7.06
CA ARG A 22 16.14 -2.41 8.48
C ARG A 22 15.27 -1.17 8.64
N VAL A 23 14.24 -1.24 9.47
CA VAL A 23 13.46 -0.06 9.87
C VAL A 23 14.27 0.75 10.88
N LEU A 24 14.59 2.00 10.55
CA LEU A 24 15.28 2.92 11.47
C LEU A 24 14.29 3.64 12.38
N ALA A 25 13.16 4.06 11.83
CA ALA A 25 12.04 4.63 12.57
C ALA A 25 10.74 4.42 11.78
N CYS A 26 9.63 4.27 12.49
CA CYS A 26 8.30 4.13 11.91
C CYS A 26 7.29 4.78 12.85
N HIS A 27 6.32 5.49 12.28
CA HIS A 27 5.21 6.03 13.04
C HIS A 27 3.92 5.86 12.27
N ASP A 28 2.96 5.23 12.95
CA ASP A 28 1.63 4.97 12.46
C ASP A 28 0.61 5.71 13.31
N GLN A 29 -0.39 6.30 12.67
CA GLN A 29 -1.46 7.01 13.36
C GLN A 29 -2.76 7.01 12.55
N ASP A 30 -3.88 7.13 13.26
CA ASP A 30 -5.13 7.52 12.62
C ASP A 30 -5.03 8.99 12.19
N ALA A 31 -5.36 9.24 10.94
CA ALA A 31 -5.33 10.55 10.32
C ALA A 31 -6.65 10.93 9.69
N ALA A 32 -7.78 10.26 9.98
CA ALA A 32 -9.14 10.47 9.45
C ALA A 32 -9.46 11.94 9.04
N GLY A 33 -9.12 12.32 7.80
CA GLY A 33 -9.31 13.67 7.25
C GLY A 33 -8.22 14.73 7.60
N SER A 34 -7.28 14.40 8.47
CA SER A 34 -6.18 15.24 8.96
C SER A 34 -4.80 14.94 8.37
N HIS A 35 -4.69 14.10 7.33
CA HIS A 35 -3.39 13.74 6.71
C HIS A 35 -2.48 14.94 6.43
N ALA A 36 -3.01 16.01 5.83
CA ALA A 36 -2.22 17.19 5.47
C ALA A 36 -1.62 17.89 6.70
N LYS A 37 -2.34 17.89 7.82
CA LYS A 37 -1.90 18.49 9.08
C LYS A 37 -0.84 17.62 9.78
N LEU A 38 -0.96 16.29 9.69
CA LEU A 38 -0.17 15.35 10.48
C LEU A 38 1.09 14.86 9.76
N LEU A 39 1.10 14.79 8.43
CA LEU A 39 2.18 14.15 7.67
C LEU A 39 3.56 14.80 7.88
N LEU A 40 3.68 16.11 7.67
CA LEU A 40 4.97 16.80 7.83
C LEU A 40 5.50 16.75 9.27
N PRO A 41 4.68 17.00 10.33
CA PRO A 41 5.12 16.78 11.71
C PRO A 41 5.63 15.37 12.00
N THR A 42 4.99 14.34 11.42
CA THR A 42 5.45 12.95 11.57
C THR A 42 6.78 12.71 10.87
N ILE A 43 6.96 13.23 9.64
CA ILE A 43 8.23 13.12 8.92
C ILE A 43 9.36 13.82 9.71
N ASP A 44 9.12 15.03 10.22
CA ASP A 44 10.09 15.77 11.05
C ASP A 44 10.49 14.96 12.29
N ARG A 45 9.50 14.39 12.98
CA ARG A 45 9.73 13.52 14.14
C ARG A 45 10.66 12.35 13.79
N LEU A 46 10.43 11.66 12.68
CA LEU A 46 11.27 10.53 12.25
C LEU A 46 12.71 10.95 11.93
N PHE A 47 12.92 12.10 11.29
CA PHE A 47 14.26 12.63 11.07
C PHE A 47 14.96 12.96 12.39
N ARG A 48 14.24 13.54 13.35
CA ARG A 48 14.78 13.81 14.70
C ARG A 48 15.12 12.54 15.47
N GLU A 49 14.27 11.51 15.41
CA GLU A 49 14.49 10.22 16.07
C GLU A 49 15.70 9.48 15.50
N THR A 50 15.89 9.54 14.18
CA THR A 50 17.02 8.88 13.50
C THR A 50 18.30 9.71 13.47
N GLY A 51 18.23 11.01 13.76
CA GLY A 51 19.33 11.95 13.59
C GLY A 51 19.76 12.16 12.12
N LEU A 52 18.94 11.70 11.17
CA LEU A 52 19.22 11.83 9.75
C LEU A 52 18.76 13.18 9.22
N THR A 53 19.33 13.55 8.08
CA THR A 53 18.90 14.67 7.26
C THR A 53 18.45 14.15 5.89
N LEU A 54 17.68 14.96 5.17
CA LEU A 54 17.21 14.63 3.82
C LEU A 54 18.36 14.27 2.85
N LYS A 55 19.54 14.89 3.03
CA LYS A 55 20.73 14.63 2.19
C LYS A 55 21.36 13.25 2.41
N GLN A 56 21.02 12.58 3.51
CA GLN A 56 21.51 11.24 3.83
C GLN A 56 20.56 10.13 3.37
N LEU A 57 19.44 10.49 2.74
CA LEU A 57 18.58 9.53 2.08
C LEU A 57 19.09 9.25 0.67
N ASP A 58 18.82 8.04 0.20
CA ASP A 58 19.15 7.57 -1.14
C ASP A 58 17.90 7.53 -2.05
N GLY A 59 16.70 7.57 -1.48
CA GLY A 59 15.46 7.55 -2.23
C GLY A 59 14.20 7.82 -1.41
N LEU A 60 13.09 7.93 -2.11
CA LEU A 60 11.75 8.15 -1.57
C LEU A 60 10.82 7.02 -2.06
N ALA A 61 9.84 6.63 -1.27
CA ALA A 61 8.82 5.66 -1.66
C ALA A 61 7.42 6.13 -1.24
N VAL A 62 6.43 6.10 -2.13
CA VAL A 62 5.07 6.54 -1.81
C VAL A 62 4.02 5.59 -2.35
N SER A 63 2.98 5.36 -1.57
CA SER A 63 1.76 4.70 -2.02
C SER A 63 1.00 5.57 -3.02
N ILE A 64 0.54 5.02 -4.14
CA ILE A 64 -0.22 5.77 -5.16
C ILE A 64 -1.70 5.37 -5.30
N GLY A 65 -2.19 4.45 -4.48
CA GLY A 65 -3.57 3.98 -4.52
C GLY A 65 -3.72 2.58 -5.10
N PRO A 66 -4.95 2.05 -5.16
CA PRO A 66 -6.21 2.75 -4.88
C PRO A 66 -6.43 3.08 -3.39
N GLY A 67 -7.33 4.03 -3.11
CA GLY A 67 -7.64 4.49 -1.75
C GLY A 67 -8.26 5.90 -1.71
N SER A 68 -8.16 6.54 -0.55
CA SER A 68 -8.63 7.90 -0.26
C SER A 68 -8.10 8.93 -1.24
N PHE A 69 -9.00 9.58 -1.98
CA PHE A 69 -8.68 10.61 -2.96
C PHE A 69 -7.82 11.75 -2.40
N THR A 70 -8.14 12.19 -1.17
CA THR A 70 -7.44 13.26 -0.48
C THR A 70 -6.11 12.77 0.09
N GLY A 71 -6.12 11.64 0.79
CA GLY A 71 -4.93 11.09 1.44
C GLY A 71 -3.82 10.77 0.44
N LEU A 72 -4.16 10.15 -0.70
CA LEU A 72 -3.20 9.85 -1.77
C LEU A 72 -2.51 11.10 -2.32
N ARG A 73 -3.26 12.18 -2.53
CA ARG A 73 -2.71 13.45 -3.01
C ARG A 73 -1.80 14.10 -1.99
N VAL A 74 -2.14 14.04 -0.70
CA VAL A 74 -1.32 14.60 0.37
C VAL A 74 0.05 13.90 0.40
N GLY A 75 0.08 12.56 0.42
CA GLY A 75 1.32 11.79 0.44
C GLY A 75 2.18 12.02 -0.80
N LEU A 76 1.57 11.88 -1.99
CA LEU A 76 2.27 12.05 -3.26
C LEU A 76 2.81 13.47 -3.45
N ALA A 77 1.99 14.51 -3.19
CA ALA A 77 2.43 15.90 -3.32
C ALA A 77 3.57 16.22 -2.34
N THR A 78 3.50 15.68 -1.12
CA THR A 78 4.57 15.85 -0.13
C THR A 78 5.88 15.26 -0.65
N LEU A 79 5.92 14.00 -1.08
CA LEU A 79 7.17 13.41 -1.60
C LEU A 79 7.63 14.00 -2.93
N LEU A 80 6.73 14.51 -3.77
CA LEU A 80 7.13 15.29 -4.95
C LEU A 80 7.81 16.62 -4.53
N GLY A 81 7.35 17.26 -3.46
CA GLY A 81 8.04 18.41 -2.85
C GLY A 81 9.45 18.05 -2.38
N PHE A 82 9.58 16.97 -1.60
CA PHE A 82 10.89 16.43 -1.16
C PHE A 82 11.79 16.08 -2.35
N ARG A 83 11.27 15.40 -3.38
CA ARG A 83 11.98 15.08 -4.62
C ARG A 83 12.47 16.34 -5.32
N THR A 84 11.65 17.38 -5.40
CA THR A 84 12.00 18.63 -6.08
C THR A 84 13.21 19.31 -5.44
N ILE A 85 13.28 19.33 -4.10
CA ILE A 85 14.39 19.98 -3.38
C ILE A 85 15.64 19.10 -3.25
N SER A 86 15.47 17.77 -3.18
CA SER A 86 16.57 16.83 -2.92
C SER A 86 17.13 16.15 -4.17
N ARG A 87 16.36 16.14 -5.26
CA ARG A 87 16.61 15.37 -6.49
C ARG A 87 16.71 13.85 -6.27
N LEU A 88 16.24 13.34 -5.13
CA LEU A 88 16.22 11.91 -4.85
C LEU A 88 15.27 11.16 -5.80
N PRO A 89 15.60 9.92 -6.20
CA PRO A 89 14.69 9.08 -6.94
C PRO A 89 13.46 8.75 -6.08
N LEU A 90 12.29 8.68 -6.73
CA LEU A 90 11.02 8.36 -6.09
C LEU A 90 10.49 7.06 -6.67
N ALA A 91 10.26 6.05 -5.83
CA ALA A 91 9.47 4.88 -6.18
C ALA A 91 8.00 5.15 -5.84
N VAL A 92 7.12 4.72 -6.75
CA VAL A 92 5.68 4.71 -6.54
C VAL A 92 5.22 3.28 -6.37
N VAL A 93 4.33 3.04 -5.41
CA VAL A 93 3.89 1.69 -5.04
C VAL A 93 2.37 1.65 -5.01
N PRO A 94 1.71 0.76 -5.77
CA PRO A 94 0.27 0.54 -5.60
C PRO A 94 -0.04 0.12 -4.18
N THR A 95 -1.07 0.71 -3.57
CA THR A 95 -1.39 0.48 -2.15
C THR A 95 -1.69 -0.99 -1.86
N LEU A 96 -2.44 -1.67 -2.74
CA LEU A 96 -2.76 -3.09 -2.57
C LEU A 96 -1.52 -3.98 -2.70
N GLU A 97 -0.55 -3.60 -3.55
CA GLU A 97 0.75 -4.27 -3.61
C GLU A 97 1.53 -4.04 -2.30
N GLY A 98 1.59 -2.81 -1.81
CA GLY A 98 2.20 -2.47 -0.51
C GLY A 98 1.58 -3.25 0.65
N MET A 99 0.27 -3.48 0.63
CA MET A 99 -0.40 -4.34 1.60
C MET A 99 0.04 -5.81 1.49
N ALA A 100 0.22 -6.35 0.28
CA ALA A 100 0.73 -7.71 0.09
C ALA A 100 2.15 -7.91 0.64
N TRP A 101 2.95 -6.84 0.73
CA TRP A 101 4.26 -6.84 1.41
C TRP A 101 4.17 -7.02 2.94
N ASN A 102 3.03 -6.73 3.58
CA ASN A 102 2.81 -7.06 5.00
C ASN A 102 2.88 -8.58 5.27
N LEU A 103 2.62 -9.38 4.24
CA LEU A 103 2.54 -10.84 4.29
C LEU A 103 3.64 -11.48 3.41
N ARG A 104 4.81 -10.84 3.33
CA ARG A 104 5.95 -11.31 2.55
C ARG A 104 6.29 -12.76 2.83
N GLY A 105 6.47 -13.55 1.77
CA GLY A 105 6.82 -14.98 1.84
C GLY A 105 5.63 -15.91 2.10
N THR A 106 4.40 -15.39 2.21
CA THR A 106 3.20 -16.23 2.34
C THR A 106 2.93 -16.98 1.03
N ALA A 107 2.80 -18.31 1.12
CA ALA A 107 2.57 -19.17 -0.05
C ALA A 107 1.13 -19.08 -0.60
N THR A 108 0.16 -18.74 0.24
CA THR A 108 -1.25 -18.59 -0.14
C THR A 108 -1.47 -17.34 -0.99
N LEU A 109 -2.43 -17.40 -1.92
CA LEU A 109 -2.84 -16.22 -2.70
C LEU A 109 -3.35 -15.11 -1.77
N LEU A 110 -2.85 -13.90 -1.95
CA LEU A 110 -3.16 -12.74 -1.13
C LEU A 110 -4.25 -11.91 -1.79
N CYS A 111 -5.29 -11.57 -1.03
CA CYS A 111 -6.37 -10.68 -1.44
C CYS A 111 -6.47 -9.49 -0.48
N PRO A 112 -5.66 -8.43 -0.68
CA PRO A 112 -5.86 -7.16 0.02
C PRO A 112 -7.13 -6.47 -0.49
N ILE A 113 -7.95 -5.96 0.42
CA ILE A 113 -9.27 -5.40 0.16
C ILE A 113 -9.43 -4.06 0.88
N LEU A 114 -9.66 -3.00 0.11
CA LEU A 114 -9.91 -1.66 0.64
C LEU A 114 -11.30 -1.17 0.26
N HIS A 115 -11.86 -0.26 1.05
CA HIS A 115 -13.06 0.45 0.65
C HIS A 115 -12.77 1.42 -0.51
N SER A 116 -13.71 1.47 -1.45
CA SER A 116 -13.68 2.45 -2.55
C SER A 116 -14.61 3.62 -2.26
N ARG A 117 -15.91 3.39 -2.49
CA ARG A 117 -17.04 4.26 -2.16
C ARG A 117 -18.14 3.37 -1.61
N ARG A 118 -19.30 3.94 -1.29
CA ARG A 118 -20.39 3.19 -0.65
C ARG A 118 -20.76 1.93 -1.44
N GLY A 119 -20.62 0.77 -0.80
CA GLY A 119 -20.94 -0.55 -1.38
C GLY A 119 -19.93 -1.08 -2.40
N GLU A 120 -18.77 -0.44 -2.55
CA GLU A 120 -17.70 -0.89 -3.43
C GLU A 120 -16.38 -1.09 -2.71
N LEU A 121 -15.64 -2.07 -3.21
CA LEU A 121 -14.33 -2.50 -2.74
C LEU A 121 -13.31 -2.36 -3.86
N TYR A 122 -12.08 -2.04 -3.50
CA TYR A 122 -10.89 -2.28 -4.30
C TYR A 122 -10.24 -3.57 -3.86
N TRP A 123 -9.85 -4.42 -4.81
CA TRP A 123 -9.05 -5.61 -4.52
C TRP A 123 -8.10 -5.93 -5.67
N ALA A 124 -7.09 -6.72 -5.38
CA ALA A 124 -6.18 -7.32 -6.35
C ALA A 124 -5.77 -8.68 -5.80
N LEU A 125 -5.16 -9.52 -6.63
CA LEU A 125 -4.67 -10.83 -6.20
C LEU A 125 -3.16 -10.91 -6.44
N PHE A 126 -2.44 -11.29 -5.39
CA PHE A 126 -0.98 -11.39 -5.44
C PHE A 126 -0.47 -12.73 -4.93
N ARG A 127 0.66 -13.18 -5.44
CA ARG A 127 1.33 -14.41 -5.01
C ARG A 127 2.81 -14.16 -4.80
N TRP A 128 3.37 -14.63 -3.70
CA TRP A 128 4.81 -14.70 -3.54
C TRP A 128 5.35 -15.92 -4.28
N THR A 129 6.38 -15.70 -5.09
CA THR A 129 7.10 -16.75 -5.80
C THR A 129 8.40 -17.09 -5.05
N GLY A 130 8.98 -18.26 -5.33
CA GLY A 130 10.09 -18.82 -4.55
C GLY A 130 11.40 -17.99 -4.57
N ASP A 131 11.51 -17.00 -5.45
CA ASP A 131 12.61 -16.05 -5.57
C ASP A 131 12.35 -14.72 -4.83
N ASP A 132 11.41 -14.72 -3.87
CA ASP A 132 11.00 -13.52 -3.11
C ASP A 132 10.48 -12.39 -4.02
N ARG A 133 9.89 -12.77 -5.16
CA ARG A 133 9.20 -11.86 -6.06
C ARG A 133 7.70 -11.94 -5.82
N LEU A 134 7.09 -10.77 -5.69
CA LEU A 134 5.64 -10.61 -5.64
C LEU A 134 5.08 -10.57 -7.06
N GLU A 135 4.31 -11.58 -7.44
CA GLU A 135 3.56 -11.63 -8.68
C GLU A 135 2.16 -11.04 -8.49
N ARG A 136 1.74 -10.18 -9.41
CA ARG A 136 0.35 -9.69 -9.51
C ARG A 136 -0.44 -10.65 -10.40
N VAL A 137 -1.20 -11.54 -9.78
CA VAL A 137 -2.03 -12.57 -10.45
C VAL A 137 -3.25 -11.91 -11.10
N HIS A 138 -3.87 -10.96 -10.41
CA HIS A 138 -4.94 -10.13 -10.96
C HIS A 138 -4.69 -8.67 -10.60
N SER A 139 -4.81 -7.79 -11.61
CA SER A 139 -4.69 -6.36 -11.41
C SER A 139 -5.83 -5.80 -10.56
N GLU A 140 -5.61 -4.59 -10.04
CA GLU A 140 -6.55 -3.87 -9.22
C GLU A 140 -7.94 -3.77 -9.89
N GLN A 141 -8.96 -4.21 -9.17
CA GLN A 141 -10.36 -4.22 -9.56
C GLN A 141 -11.16 -3.29 -8.64
N VAL A 142 -12.34 -2.88 -9.11
CA VAL A 142 -13.34 -2.17 -8.30
C VAL A 142 -14.74 -2.73 -8.56
N GLY A 143 -15.52 -2.93 -7.50
CA GLY A 143 -16.81 -3.60 -7.60
C GLY A 143 -17.43 -3.91 -6.25
N THR A 144 -18.53 -4.65 -6.24
CA THR A 144 -19.26 -5.00 -5.01
C THR A 144 -18.61 -6.18 -4.27
N PRO A 145 -18.93 -6.40 -2.98
CA PRO A 145 -18.55 -7.62 -2.26
C PRO A 145 -18.90 -8.91 -3.01
N ILE A 146 -20.07 -8.93 -3.65
CA ILE A 146 -20.55 -10.06 -4.47
C ILE A 146 -19.64 -10.29 -5.68
N THR A 147 -19.24 -9.21 -6.36
CA THR A 147 -18.34 -9.28 -7.52
C THR A 147 -16.99 -9.83 -7.11
N LEU A 148 -16.46 -9.37 -5.96
CA LEU A 148 -15.20 -9.86 -5.41
C LEU A 148 -15.30 -11.35 -5.09
N GLY A 149 -16.26 -11.79 -4.27
CA GLY A 149 -16.36 -13.20 -3.88
C GLY A 149 -16.61 -14.13 -5.06
N SER A 150 -17.46 -13.71 -6.02
CA SER A 150 -17.71 -14.45 -7.26
C SER A 150 -16.52 -14.47 -8.21
N SER A 151 -15.51 -13.61 -8.04
CA SER A 151 -14.29 -13.57 -8.86
C SER A 151 -13.20 -14.54 -8.37
N LEU A 152 -13.28 -15.00 -7.12
CA LEU A 152 -12.27 -15.90 -6.55
C LEU A 152 -12.39 -17.31 -7.18
N ARG A 153 -11.24 -17.92 -7.49
CA ARG A 153 -11.15 -19.24 -8.16
C ARG A 153 -10.32 -20.25 -7.37
N GLU A 154 -9.50 -19.79 -6.44
CA GLU A 154 -8.62 -20.58 -5.59
C GLU A 154 -8.64 -19.98 -4.18
N SER A 155 -8.15 -20.74 -3.20
CA SER A 155 -8.15 -20.30 -1.80
C SER A 155 -7.26 -19.07 -1.59
N VAL A 156 -7.77 -18.10 -0.82
CA VAL A 156 -7.08 -16.83 -0.58
C VAL A 156 -6.97 -16.51 0.90
N LEU A 157 -5.95 -15.71 1.21
CA LEU A 157 -5.83 -14.99 2.47
C LEU A 157 -6.35 -13.56 2.24
N ALA A 158 -7.49 -13.23 2.82
CA ALA A 158 -8.16 -11.94 2.69
C ALA A 158 -7.85 -11.03 3.88
N PHE A 159 -7.66 -9.73 3.61
CA PHE A 159 -7.27 -8.75 4.62
C PHE A 159 -7.52 -7.32 4.14
N GLY A 160 -7.57 -6.39 5.08
CA GLY A 160 -7.84 -4.97 4.79
C GLY A 160 -9.15 -4.48 5.37
N GLU A 161 -9.32 -3.16 5.41
CA GLU A 161 -10.54 -2.53 5.93
C GLU A 161 -11.81 -3.00 5.21
N GLY A 162 -11.73 -3.15 3.88
CA GLY A 162 -12.86 -3.62 3.09
C GLY A 162 -13.25 -5.07 3.41
N TRP A 163 -12.27 -5.90 3.81
CA TRP A 163 -12.55 -7.25 4.31
C TRP A 163 -13.28 -7.21 5.65
N MET A 164 -12.76 -6.44 6.62
CA MET A 164 -13.32 -6.37 7.98
C MET A 164 -14.80 -5.93 8.00
N VAL A 165 -15.20 -5.06 7.06
CA VAL A 165 -16.58 -4.55 7.00
C VAL A 165 -17.48 -5.47 6.17
N GLU A 166 -16.99 -6.03 5.07
CA GLU A 166 -17.83 -6.75 4.09
C GLU A 166 -17.63 -8.27 4.12
N GLU A 167 -16.92 -8.83 5.11
CA GLU A 167 -16.59 -10.26 5.22
C GLU A 167 -17.82 -11.15 4.95
N SER A 168 -18.93 -10.89 5.64
CA SER A 168 -20.14 -11.70 5.52
C SER A 168 -20.69 -11.70 4.08
N ALA A 169 -20.71 -10.53 3.42
CA ALA A 169 -21.20 -10.39 2.06
C ALA A 169 -20.25 -11.02 1.03
N ILE A 170 -18.94 -10.89 1.24
CA ILE A 170 -17.92 -11.54 0.41
C ILE A 170 -18.10 -13.06 0.50
N ARG A 171 -18.05 -13.62 1.71
CA ARG A 171 -18.14 -15.08 1.95
C ARG A 171 -19.40 -15.70 1.36
N ALA A 172 -20.54 -15.01 1.46
CA ALA A 172 -21.82 -15.48 0.90
C ALA A 172 -21.81 -15.65 -0.63
N SER A 173 -20.88 -15.02 -1.34
CA SER A 173 -20.76 -15.07 -2.80
C SER A 173 -19.59 -15.92 -3.32
N VAL A 174 -18.80 -16.49 -2.42
CA VAL A 174 -17.65 -17.34 -2.77
C VAL A 174 -18.13 -18.74 -3.14
N SER A 175 -17.51 -19.33 -4.17
CA SER A 175 -17.75 -20.74 -4.52
C SER A 175 -17.50 -21.68 -3.34
N PRO A 176 -18.32 -22.70 -3.09
CA PRO A 176 -18.08 -23.69 -2.02
C PRO A 176 -16.72 -24.41 -2.12
N SER A 177 -16.10 -24.43 -3.29
CA SER A 177 -14.78 -25.02 -3.53
C SER A 177 -13.60 -24.11 -3.14
N VAL A 178 -13.85 -22.85 -2.79
CA VAL A 178 -12.84 -21.85 -2.48
C VAL A 178 -12.85 -21.56 -0.99
N THR A 179 -11.69 -21.64 -0.34
CA THR A 179 -11.54 -21.24 1.06
C THR A 179 -11.04 -19.80 1.15
N VAL A 180 -11.72 -18.96 1.93
CA VAL A 180 -11.23 -17.63 2.28
C VAL A 180 -10.81 -17.66 3.74
N THR A 181 -9.53 -17.45 3.99
CA THR A 181 -8.96 -17.33 5.34
C THR A 181 -8.66 -15.88 5.61
N GLU A 182 -8.85 -15.44 6.85
CA GLU A 182 -8.48 -14.10 7.27
C GLU A 182 -6.97 -14.04 7.61
N ALA A 183 -6.30 -12.96 7.23
CA ALA A 183 -4.90 -12.74 7.61
C ALA A 183 -4.78 -12.30 9.09
N PRO A 184 -3.60 -12.41 9.72
CA PRO A 184 -3.39 -11.89 11.07
C PRO A 184 -3.68 -10.38 11.20
N ASP A 185 -4.23 -9.95 12.33
CA ASP A 185 -4.60 -8.55 12.62
C ASP A 185 -3.50 -7.53 12.29
N SER A 186 -2.24 -7.90 12.53
CA SER A 186 -1.07 -7.06 12.28
C SER A 186 -0.86 -6.71 10.79
N SER A 187 -1.53 -7.41 9.87
CA SER A 187 -1.39 -7.23 8.42
C SER A 187 -2.51 -6.41 7.78
N MET A 188 -3.56 -6.08 8.54
CA MET A 188 -4.79 -5.49 8.02
C MET A 188 -4.62 -4.08 7.44
N LYS A 189 -3.67 -3.30 7.94
CA LYS A 189 -3.51 -1.89 7.56
C LYS A 189 -2.36 -1.71 6.56
N PRO A 190 -2.49 -0.79 5.58
CA PRO A 190 -1.36 -0.36 4.79
C PRO A 190 -0.21 0.16 5.67
N SER A 191 1.04 -0.09 5.28
CA SER A 191 2.23 0.25 6.06
C SER A 191 3.30 0.92 5.20
N ALA A 192 3.87 2.01 5.69
CA ALA A 192 5.01 2.66 5.05
C ALA A 192 6.27 1.79 5.08
N VAL A 193 6.42 0.87 6.04
CA VAL A 193 7.52 -0.10 6.03
C VAL A 193 7.42 -0.96 4.77
N SER A 194 6.24 -1.50 4.50
CA SER A 194 5.98 -2.34 3.33
C SER A 194 6.08 -1.58 2.01
N ILE A 195 5.59 -0.33 1.96
CA ILE A 195 5.81 0.58 0.83
C ILE A 195 7.32 0.84 0.63
N GLY A 196 8.08 1.02 1.69
CA GLY A 196 9.53 1.20 1.65
C GLY A 196 10.25 -0.04 1.11
N LEU A 197 9.89 -1.24 1.57
CA LEU A 197 10.46 -2.50 1.08
C LEU A 197 10.16 -2.73 -0.41
N ALA A 198 8.91 -2.53 -0.83
CA ALA A 198 8.53 -2.59 -2.24
C ALA A 198 9.28 -1.53 -3.08
N GLY A 199 9.38 -0.31 -2.55
CA GLY A 199 10.08 0.80 -3.18
C GLY A 199 11.58 0.57 -3.33
N LEU A 200 12.25 -0.06 -2.35
CA LEU A 200 13.67 -0.41 -2.43
C LEU A 200 13.98 -1.33 -3.60
N GLY A 201 13.11 -2.32 -3.88
CA GLY A 201 13.24 -3.18 -5.05
C GLY A 201 13.23 -2.37 -6.35
N ARG A 202 12.23 -1.49 -6.51
CA ARG A 202 12.10 -0.59 -7.68
C ARG A 202 13.30 0.35 -7.83
N LEU A 203 13.71 1.01 -6.74
CA LEU A 203 14.80 1.97 -6.75
C LEU A 203 16.12 1.32 -7.19
N ARG A 204 16.43 0.12 -6.68
CA ARG A 204 17.62 -0.66 -7.06
C ARG A 204 17.56 -1.15 -8.51
N GLY A 205 16.36 -1.47 -9.00
CA GLY A 205 16.12 -1.83 -10.40
C GLY A 205 16.14 -0.65 -11.38
N GLY A 206 16.26 0.60 -10.89
CA GLY A 206 16.19 1.79 -11.74
C GLY A 206 14.76 2.21 -12.13
N GLU A 207 13.74 1.58 -11.53
CA GLU A 207 12.33 1.92 -11.74
C GLU A 207 11.94 3.14 -10.91
N HIS A 208 12.17 4.33 -11.47
CA HIS A 208 11.86 5.60 -10.81
C HIS A 208 10.63 6.25 -11.44
N ALA A 209 9.86 6.95 -10.62
CA ALA A 209 8.68 7.66 -11.05
C ALA A 209 9.08 8.79 -12.02
N GLY A 210 8.39 8.87 -13.17
CA GLY A 210 8.59 9.91 -14.17
C GLY A 210 8.12 11.31 -13.71
N ILE A 211 7.99 12.22 -14.68
CA ILE A 211 7.35 13.53 -14.51
C ILE A 211 5.84 13.36 -14.68
N GLY A 212 5.02 14.14 -13.96
CA GLY A 212 3.57 14.13 -14.14
C GLY A 212 2.84 12.94 -13.50
N ILE A 213 3.44 12.33 -12.48
CA ILE A 213 2.86 11.20 -11.76
C ILE A 213 1.56 11.62 -11.06
N SER A 214 0.54 10.78 -11.19
CA SER A 214 -0.76 10.92 -10.56
C SER A 214 -1.11 9.66 -9.75
N PRO A 215 -2.06 9.75 -8.80
CA PRO A 215 -2.59 8.57 -8.13
C PRO A 215 -3.19 7.57 -9.12
N LEU A 216 -3.14 6.28 -8.76
CA LEU A 216 -3.76 5.18 -9.47
C LEU A 216 -5.29 5.24 -9.28
N TYR A 217 -6.01 5.55 -10.36
CA TYR A 217 -7.46 5.52 -10.40
C TYR A 217 -7.95 4.21 -11.02
N VAL A 218 -8.52 3.34 -10.20
CA VAL A 218 -9.12 2.08 -10.64
C VAL A 218 -10.57 2.37 -11.06
N GLN A 219 -10.87 2.13 -12.33
CA GLN A 219 -12.21 2.29 -12.89
C GLN A 219 -12.86 0.92 -13.09
N ARG A 220 -14.19 0.86 -13.03
CA ARG A 220 -14.91 -0.35 -13.43
C ARG A 220 -14.55 -0.68 -14.88
N THR A 221 -14.14 -1.90 -15.14
CA THR A 221 -14.07 -2.40 -16.51
C THR A 221 -15.50 -2.37 -17.07
N ALA A 222 -15.70 -1.75 -18.23
CA ALA A 222 -17.01 -1.75 -18.87
C ALA A 222 -17.44 -3.22 -19.11
N ALA A 223 -18.65 -3.55 -18.67
CA ALA A 223 -19.27 -4.85 -18.85
C ALA A 223 -19.70 -5.06 -20.30
#